data_AF-A0AA95KLE0-F1
#
_entry.id   AF-A0AA95KLE0-F1
#
_cell.length_a   1.000
_cell.length_b   1.000
_cell.length_c   1.000
_cell.angle_alpha   90.00
_cell.angle_beta   90.00
_cell.angle_gamma   90.00
#
_symmetry.space_group_name_H-M   'P 1'
#
loop_
_entity.id
_entity.type
_entity.pdbx_description
1 polymer ?
#
loop_
_entity_poly.entity_id
_entity_poly.type
_entity_poly.pdbx_seq_one_letter_code
_entity_poly.pdbx_strand_id
1 'polypeptide(L)'
;MRRAHGWELSPAFDLTFSSGINNQHTTDIAGSGNPRLQDIQRVAESCGIKRWREMLEQVRSATQQWQVIAAQEGVSDAESQKIGDALAEIDERLG
;
A
#
# COMPACT_ATOMS: atom_id res chain seq x y z
N MET A 1 -6.14 -22.89 24.32
CA MET A 1 -5.00 -22.41 25.14
C MET A 1 -3.94 -21.87 24.19
N ARG A 2 -3.65 -20.56 24.19
CA ARG A 2 -2.53 -19.97 23.46
C ARG A 2 -1.28 -20.08 24.34
N ARG A 3 -0.18 -20.62 23.82
CA ARG A 3 1.14 -20.54 24.46
C ARG A 3 2.20 -20.18 23.40
N ALA A 4 2.78 -18.99 23.54
CA ALA A 4 4.16 -18.54 23.27
C ALA A 4 4.10 -17.00 23.17
N HIS A 5 4.68 -16.15 24.03
CA HIS A 5 6.09 -16.00 24.46
C HIS A 5 7.08 -15.79 23.29
N GLY A 6 6.69 -14.99 22.29
CA GLY A 6 7.56 -14.56 21.19
C GLY A 6 7.28 -13.11 20.79
N TRP A 7 8.18 -12.54 19.99
CA TRP A 7 7.96 -11.22 19.38
C TRP A 7 6.86 -11.32 18.31
N GLU A 8 5.87 -10.44 18.40
CA GLU A 8 4.83 -10.25 17.41
C GLU A 8 4.87 -8.78 16.96
N LEU A 9 4.61 -8.53 15.68
CA LEU A 9 4.48 -7.16 15.19
C LEU A 9 3.19 -6.55 15.76
N SER A 10 3.28 -5.31 16.23
CA SER A 10 2.06 -4.55 16.51
C SER A 10 1.27 -4.36 15.22
N PRO A 11 -0.05 -4.08 15.30
CA PRO A 11 -0.77 -3.52 14.17
C PRO A 11 -0.05 -2.29 13.60
N ALA A 12 -0.26 -2.02 12.31
CA ALA A 12 0.20 -0.77 11.70
C ALA A 12 -0.52 0.42 12.33
N PHE A 13 0.21 1.51 12.59
CA PHE A 13 -0.30 2.76 13.12
C PHE A 13 0.35 3.93 12.39
N ASP A 14 -0.15 5.15 12.61
CA ASP A 14 0.31 6.37 11.95
C ASP A 14 0.24 6.31 10.41
N LEU A 15 -0.87 5.77 9.90
CA LEU A 15 -1.14 5.69 8.48
C LEU A 15 -1.77 7.02 8.02
N THR A 16 -1.00 7.81 7.28
CA THR A 16 -1.46 9.05 6.65
C THR A 16 -1.15 9.02 5.16
N PHE A 17 -2.02 9.62 4.34
CA PHE A 17 -1.78 9.72 2.91
C PHE A 17 -0.82 10.88 2.62
N SER A 18 0.39 10.56 2.15
CA SER A 18 1.45 11.53 1.88
C SER A 18 2.20 11.16 0.60
N SER A 19 2.51 12.16 -0.23
CA SER A 19 3.36 12.01 -1.40
C SER A 19 4.85 12.02 -1.05
N GLY A 20 5.24 12.17 0.21
CA GLY A 20 6.66 12.27 0.60
C GLY A 20 7.38 13.47 -0.03
N ILE A 21 8.72 13.41 -0.07
CA ILE A 21 9.57 14.43 -0.70
C ILE A 21 9.78 14.04 -2.17
N ASN A 22 9.41 14.92 -3.10
CA ASN A 22 9.53 14.68 -4.56
C ASN A 22 8.83 13.39 -5.05
N ASN A 23 7.68 13.05 -4.47
CA ASN A 23 6.91 11.86 -4.82
C ASN A 23 7.69 10.55 -4.60
N GLN A 24 8.54 10.50 -3.57
CA GLN A 24 9.32 9.33 -3.19
C GLN A 24 8.91 8.80 -1.81
N HIS A 25 8.84 7.47 -1.70
CA HIS A 25 8.75 6.75 -0.44
C HIS A 25 9.98 7.02 0.43
N THR A 26 9.77 7.10 1.75
CA THR A 26 10.85 7.26 2.74
C THR A 26 11.72 6.01 2.86
N THR A 27 11.15 4.84 2.55
CA THR A 27 11.87 3.56 2.43
C THR A 27 11.74 3.09 0.98
N ASP A 28 12.87 2.86 0.31
CA ASP A 28 12.84 2.37 -1.06
C ASP A 28 12.36 0.91 -1.13
N ILE A 29 11.88 0.53 -2.31
CA ILE A 29 11.56 -0.85 -2.66
C ILE A 29 12.51 -1.21 -3.80
N ALA A 30 13.50 -2.05 -3.49
CA ALA A 30 14.56 -2.44 -4.42
C ALA A 30 15.29 -1.22 -5.04
N GLY A 31 15.60 -0.19 -4.24
CA GLY A 31 16.27 1.02 -4.69
C GLY A 31 15.36 2.03 -5.40
N SER A 32 14.06 1.75 -5.50
CA SER A 32 13.08 2.66 -6.08
C SER A 32 12.22 3.30 -5.00
N GLY A 33 12.32 4.62 -4.86
CA GLY A 33 11.39 5.39 -4.04
C GLY A 33 10.05 5.62 -4.73
N ASN A 34 9.86 5.18 -5.98
CA ASN A 34 8.55 5.16 -6.62
C ASN A 34 8.38 3.82 -7.37
N PRO A 35 8.05 2.73 -6.66
CA PRO A 35 8.19 1.37 -7.18
C PRO A 35 7.26 1.05 -8.34
N ARG A 36 7.70 0.12 -9.18
CA ARG A 36 6.90 -0.58 -10.18
C ARG A 36 6.70 -2.03 -9.74
N LEU A 37 5.82 -2.75 -10.43
CA LEU A 37 5.52 -4.16 -10.16
C LEU A 37 6.77 -5.04 -10.07
N GLN A 38 7.74 -4.83 -10.96
CA GLN A 38 9.01 -5.55 -10.96
C GLN A 38 9.84 -5.34 -9.67
N ASP A 39 9.73 -4.16 -9.05
CA ASP A 39 10.49 -3.83 -7.84
C ASP A 39 9.88 -4.58 -6.64
N ILE A 40 8.54 -4.64 -6.58
CA ILE A 40 7.80 -5.46 -5.61
C ILE A 40 8.15 -6.94 -5.77
N GLN A 41 8.17 -7.44 -7.01
CA GLN A 41 8.54 -8.83 -7.30
C GLN A 41 9.96 -9.15 -6.80
N ARG A 42 10.95 -8.28 -7.05
CA ARG A 42 12.34 -8.50 -6.59
C ARG A 42 12.44 -8.59 -5.07
N VAL A 43 11.73 -7.73 -4.33
CA VAL A 43 11.70 -7.80 -2.86
C VAL A 43 11.00 -9.07 -2.39
N ALA A 44 9.89 -9.45 -3.01
CA ALA A 44 9.20 -10.68 -2.67
C ALA A 44 10.08 -11.93 -2.87
N GLU A 45 10.79 -12.00 -3.99
CA GLU A 45 11.70 -13.10 -4.30
C GLU A 45 12.87 -13.17 -3.30
N SER A 46 13.49 -12.03 -2.98
CA SER A 46 14.61 -11.98 -2.03
C SER A 46 14.20 -12.34 -0.59
N CYS A 47 12.95 -12.03 -0.21
CA CYS A 47 12.37 -12.40 1.07
C CYS A 47 11.70 -13.78 1.10
N GLY A 48 11.65 -14.51 -0.03
CA GLY A 48 11.01 -15.83 -0.12
C GLY A 48 9.47 -15.81 -0.03
N ILE A 49 8.84 -14.68 -0.36
CA ILE A 49 7.40 -14.47 -0.29
C ILE A 49 6.72 -15.04 -1.54
N LYS A 50 6.16 -16.25 -1.43
CA LYS A 50 5.58 -16.96 -2.58
C LYS A 50 4.26 -16.37 -3.10
N ARG A 51 3.41 -15.86 -2.22
CA ARG A 51 2.04 -15.36 -2.55
C ARG A 51 1.99 -13.85 -2.75
N TRP A 52 3.11 -13.23 -3.12
CA TRP A 52 3.21 -11.76 -3.23
C TRP A 52 2.20 -11.17 -4.21
N ARG A 53 1.94 -11.86 -5.33
CA ARG A 53 0.99 -11.41 -6.35
C ARG A 53 -0.45 -11.43 -5.83
N GLU A 54 -0.82 -12.47 -5.08
CA GLU A 54 -2.15 -12.52 -4.45
C GLU A 54 -2.33 -11.42 -3.41
N MET A 55 -1.30 -11.13 -2.61
CA MET A 55 -1.34 -10.05 -1.62
C MET A 55 -1.42 -8.67 -2.29
N LEU A 56 -0.69 -8.47 -3.39
CA LEU A 56 -0.78 -7.25 -4.19
C LEU A 56 -2.21 -7.03 -4.71
N GLU A 57 -2.83 -8.06 -5.31
CA GLU A 57 -4.20 -7.95 -5.84
C GLU A 57 -5.24 -7.71 -4.74
N GLN A 58 -5.05 -8.28 -3.55
CA GLN A 58 -5.91 -7.98 -2.40
C GLN A 58 -5.83 -6.50 -1.99
N VAL A 59 -4.63 -5.92 -1.97
CA VAL A 59 -4.45 -4.50 -1.67
C VAL A 59 -5.06 -3.65 -2.79
N ARG A 60 -4.80 -3.95 -4.07
CA ARG A 60 -5.40 -3.22 -5.21
C ARG A 60 -6.92 -3.23 -5.16
N SER A 61 -7.52 -4.39 -4.90
CA SER A 61 -8.97 -4.54 -4.79
C SER A 61 -9.54 -3.74 -3.61
N ALA A 62 -8.82 -3.66 -2.49
CA ALA A 62 -9.23 -2.83 -1.36
C ALA A 62 -9.12 -1.34 -1.67
N THR A 63 -8.04 -0.89 -2.32
CA THR A 63 -7.83 0.53 -2.65
C THR A 63 -8.78 1.02 -3.74
N GLN A 64 -9.22 0.15 -4.66
CA GLN A 64 -10.26 0.47 -5.65
C GLN A 64 -11.61 0.82 -5.02
N GLN A 65 -11.86 0.38 -3.77
CA GLN A 65 -13.08 0.70 -3.03
C GLN A 65 -12.98 2.03 -2.26
N TRP A 66 -11.88 2.78 -2.42
CA TRP A 66 -11.59 3.99 -1.65
C TRP A 66 -12.77 4.98 -1.62
N GLN A 67 -13.37 5.29 -2.77
CA GLN A 67 -14.47 6.26 -2.82
C GLN A 67 -15.68 5.85 -1.96
N VAL A 68 -15.99 4.55 -1.91
CA VAL A 68 -17.10 4.02 -1.10
C VAL A 68 -16.77 4.13 0.39
N ILE A 69 -15.54 3.75 0.76
CA ILE A 69 -15.07 3.79 2.16
C ILE A 69 -14.98 5.24 2.65
N ALA A 70 -14.39 6.13 1.85
CA ALA A 70 -14.24 7.54 2.17
C ALA A 70 -15.59 8.22 2.44
N ALA A 71 -16.61 7.93 1.63
CA ALA A 71 -17.97 8.43 1.83
C ALA A 71 -18.61 7.87 3.12
N GLN A 72 -18.39 6.59 3.43
CA GLN A 72 -18.92 5.95 4.66
C GLN A 72 -18.29 6.52 5.93
N GLU A 73 -16.99 6.85 5.87
CA GLU A 73 -16.23 7.36 7.01
C GLU A 73 -16.27 8.90 7.12
N GLY A 74 -17.03 9.58 6.26
CA GLY A 74 -17.23 11.03 6.32
C GLY A 74 -16.02 11.87 5.89
N VAL A 75 -15.16 11.32 5.03
CA VAL A 75 -14.07 12.08 4.39
C VAL A 75 -14.67 13.14 3.46
N SER A 76 -14.08 14.33 3.41
CA SER A 76 -14.56 15.39 2.51
C SER A 76 -14.39 15.00 1.04
N ASP A 77 -15.30 15.44 0.18
CA ASP A 77 -15.24 15.15 -1.26
C ASP A 77 -13.90 15.56 -1.88
N ALA A 78 -13.37 16.71 -1.48
CA ALA A 78 -12.09 17.23 -1.98
C ALA A 78 -10.90 16.31 -1.63
N GLU A 79 -10.81 15.85 -0.38
CA GLU A 79 -9.72 14.97 0.04
C GLU A 79 -9.93 13.54 -0.49
N SER A 80 -11.18 13.07 -0.56
CA SER A 80 -11.54 11.78 -1.17
C SER A 80 -11.13 11.74 -2.64
N GLN A 81 -11.40 12.80 -3.40
CA GLN A 81 -11.02 12.90 -4.81
C GLN A 81 -9.50 12.90 -4.97
N LYS A 82 -8.80 13.75 -4.21
CA LYS A 82 -7.34 13.85 -4.26
C LYS A 82 -6.65 12.52 -3.97
N ILE A 83 -7.08 11.80 -2.93
CA ILE A 83 -6.54 10.47 -2.60
C ILE A 83 -6.91 9.46 -3.70
N GLY A 84 -8.14 9.52 -4.22
CA GLY A 84 -8.61 8.65 -5.29
C GLY A 84 -7.80 8.77 -6.57
N ASP A 85 -7.50 9.99 -7.01
CA ASP A 85 -6.70 10.26 -8.20
C ASP A 85 -5.28 9.68 -8.04
N ALA A 86 -4.66 9.93 -6.89
CA ALA A 86 -3.34 9.40 -6.61
C ALA A 86 -3.31 7.85 -6.52
N LEU A 87 -4.36 7.22 -5.96
CA LEU A 87 -4.48 5.76 -5.97
C LEU A 87 -4.65 5.20 -7.39
N ALA A 88 -5.38 5.90 -8.26
CA ALA A 88 -5.54 5.50 -9.65
C ALA A 88 -4.21 5.58 -10.43
N GLU A 89 -3.45 6.67 -10.26
CA GLU A 89 -2.11 6.81 -10.85
C GLU A 89 -1.14 5.72 -10.39
N ILE A 90 -1.21 5.33 -9.10
CA ILE A 90 -0.42 4.22 -8.57
C ILE A 90 -0.83 2.90 -9.24
N ASP A 91 -2.12 2.64 -9.37
CA ASP A 91 -2.64 1.40 -9.97
C ASP A 91 -2.19 1.26 -11.44
N GLU A 92 -2.34 2.32 -12.23
CA GLU A 92 -1.91 2.36 -13.63
C GLU A 92 -0.42 2.10 -13.80
N ARG A 93 0.41 2.62 -12.88
CA ARG A 93 1.85 2.41 -12.90
C ARG A 93 2.27 0.99 -12.55
N LEU A 94 1.48 0.30 -11.71
CA LEU A 94 1.74 -1.08 -11.33
C LEU A 94 1.28 -2.07 -12.42
N GLY A 95 0.32 -1.70 -13.26
CA GLY A 95 -0.22 -2.53 -14.33
C GLY A 95 -1.36 -3.42 -13.84
#